data_AF-A0A1M3L5T0-F1
#
_entry.id   AF-A0A1M3L5T0-F1
#
_cell.length_a   1.000
_cell.length_b   1.000
_cell.length_c   1.000
_cell.angle_alpha   90.00
_cell.angle_beta   90.00
_cell.angle_gamma   90.00
#
_symmetry.space_group_name_H-M   'P 1'
#
loop_
_entity.id
_entity.type
_entity.pdbx_description
1 polymer ?
#
loop_
_entity_poly.entity_id
_entity_poly.type
_entity_poly.pdbx_seq_one_letter_code
_entity_poly.pdbx_strand_id
1 'polypeptide(L)'
;MFSVKGLILALCLGACFLALFNAFPDKNVYAYWHDQRIGNYYAVLGKLSSRMGVEQRKTERYKHMYLATEWLRTHMVPGDTLVLPPADYVRHYYEDSYYWTDPRVFYYLTGPSYPAVTWDDTVRGHAGNAFVLLGDNNGIEIRRLRFGANADSIRHIWKERVVR
;
A
#
# COMPACT_ATOMS: atom_id res chain seq x y z
N MET A 1 38.88 -8.93 19.49
CA MET A 1 39.00 -8.43 20.88
C MET A 1 39.16 -6.92 20.82
N PHE A 2 38.27 -6.16 21.47
CA PHE A 2 38.40 -4.69 21.54
C PHE A 2 39.57 -4.32 22.45
N SER A 3 40.46 -3.43 21.99
CA SER A 3 41.54 -2.88 22.82
C SER A 3 40.95 -2.04 23.96
N VAL A 4 41.48 -2.18 25.17
CA VAL A 4 41.08 -1.39 26.35
C VAL A 4 41.13 0.12 26.06
N LYS A 5 42.12 0.55 25.26
CA LYS A 5 42.24 1.95 24.81
C LYS A 5 41.08 2.37 23.91
N GLY A 6 40.60 1.46 23.05
CA GLY A 6 39.43 1.68 22.19
C GLY A 6 38.12 1.74 22.98
N LEU A 7 38.00 0.94 24.05
CA LEU A 7 36.85 1.00 24.95
C LEU A 7 36.78 2.34 25.69
N ILE A 8 37.91 2.81 26.24
CA ILE A 8 37.99 4.09 26.95
C ILE A 8 37.66 5.24 25.99
N LEU A 9 38.23 5.24 24.78
CA LEU A 9 37.94 6.26 23.78
C LEU A 9 36.46 6.27 23.38
N ALA A 10 35.84 5.09 23.19
CA ALA A 10 34.42 4.98 22.87
C ALA A 10 33.54 5.51 24.01
N LEU A 11 33.88 5.23 25.27
CA LEU A 11 33.16 5.75 26.43
C LEU A 11 33.29 7.27 26.55
N CYS A 12 34.50 7.82 26.34
CA CYS A 12 34.71 9.28 26.35
C CYS A 12 33.95 9.97 25.22
N LEU A 13 33.98 9.42 24.00
CA LEU A 13 33.22 9.94 22.87
C LEU A 13 31.71 9.87 23.14
N GLY A 14 31.23 8.75 23.68
CA GLY A 14 29.82 8.59 24.06
C GLY A 14 29.38 9.60 25.12
N ALA A 15 30.21 9.83 26.15
CA ALA A 15 29.94 10.81 27.20
C ALA A 15 29.94 12.25 26.67
N CYS A 16 30.90 12.63 25.82
CA CYS A 16 30.93 13.93 25.17
C CYS A 16 29.71 14.14 24.27
N PHE A 17 29.31 13.11 23.51
CA PHE A 17 28.13 13.17 22.67
C PHE A 17 26.85 13.34 23.49
N LEU A 18 26.72 12.60 24.59
CA LEU A 18 25.59 12.72 25.52
C LEU A 18 25.53 14.11 26.17
N ALA A 19 26.68 14.66 26.57
CA ALA A 19 26.77 15.99 27.14
C ALA A 19 26.37 17.08 26.13
N LEU A 20 26.82 16.96 24.88
CA LEU A 20 26.42 17.86 23.78
C LEU A 20 24.91 17.76 23.48
N PHE A 21 24.35 16.56 23.51
CA PHE A 21 22.91 16.34 23.33
C PHE A 21 22.06 17.04 24.39
N ASN A 22 22.49 17.00 25.66
CA ASN A 22 21.76 17.64 26.76
C ASN A 22 22.00 19.16 26.82
N ALA A 23 23.17 19.64 26.37
CA ALA A 23 23.50 21.07 26.40
C ALA A 23 22.78 21.89 25.32
N PHE A 24 22.36 21.25 24.22
CA PHE A 24 21.71 21.94 23.09
C PHE A 24 20.40 21.26 22.65
N PRO A 25 19.38 21.21 23.52
CA PRO A 25 18.12 20.52 23.24
C PRO A 25 17.40 21.06 21.98
N ASP A 26 17.47 22.36 21.73
CA ASP A 26 16.81 23.01 20.59
C ASP A 26 17.51 22.78 19.24
N LYS A 27 18.76 22.28 19.25
CA LYS A 27 19.49 21.89 18.03
C LYS A 27 19.40 20.40 17.74
N ASN A 28 18.68 19.65 18.56
CA ASN A 28 18.44 18.23 18.34
C ASN A 28 17.36 18.04 17.26
N VAL A 29 17.78 18.15 16.00
CA VAL A 29 16.95 17.92 14.81
C VAL A 29 16.29 16.53 14.85
N TYR A 30 16.94 15.55 15.49
CA TYR A 30 16.42 14.19 15.62
C TYR A 30 15.22 14.09 16.57
N ALA A 31 15.22 14.80 17.71
CA ALA A 31 14.09 14.78 18.64
C ALA A 31 12.83 15.42 18.03
N TYR A 32 13.00 16.59 17.39
CA TYR A 32 11.89 17.25 16.69
C TYR A 32 11.37 16.40 15.52
N TRP A 33 12.27 15.84 14.70
CA TRP A 33 11.89 14.98 13.57
C TRP A 33 11.24 13.68 14.02
N HIS A 34 11.75 13.05 15.08
CA HIS A 34 11.18 11.86 15.69
C HIS A 34 9.77 12.15 16.23
N ASP A 35 9.58 13.20 17.02
CA ASP A 35 8.26 13.49 17.59
C ASP A 35 7.25 13.94 16.54
N GLN A 36 7.67 14.72 15.54
CA GLN A 36 6.79 15.17 14.45
C GLN A 36 6.39 14.05 13.48
N ARG A 37 7.30 13.12 13.14
CA ARG A 37 7.02 12.05 12.17
C ARG A 37 6.65 10.72 12.78
N ILE A 38 7.30 10.33 13.87
CA ILE A 38 7.12 9.02 14.50
C ILE A 38 6.15 9.16 15.66
N GLY A 39 6.41 10.08 16.59
CA GLY A 39 5.56 10.34 17.76
C GLY A 39 4.12 10.69 17.37
N ASN A 40 3.91 11.69 16.50
CA ASN A 40 2.59 12.06 16.02
C ASN A 40 1.93 10.96 15.17
N TYR A 41 2.67 10.26 14.32
CA TYR A 41 2.12 9.17 13.51
C TYR A 41 1.61 8.03 14.40
N TYR A 42 2.40 7.59 15.39
CA TYR A 42 2.01 6.56 16.34
C TYR A 42 0.96 7.04 17.35
N ALA A 43 0.95 8.31 17.76
CA ALA A 43 -0.09 8.86 18.63
C ALA A 43 -1.45 8.95 17.91
N VAL A 44 -1.47 9.36 16.65
CA VAL A 44 -2.67 9.38 15.80
C VAL A 44 -3.13 7.95 15.50
N LEU A 45 -2.23 7.05 15.11
CA LEU A 45 -2.56 5.64 14.86
C LEU A 45 -3.00 4.90 16.12
N GLY A 46 -2.35 5.14 17.26
CA GLY A 46 -2.69 4.55 18.55
C GLY A 46 -4.05 5.00 19.05
N LYS A 47 -4.36 6.30 18.93
CA LYS A 47 -5.70 6.85 19.25
C LYS A 47 -6.80 6.36 18.30
N LEU A 48 -6.52 6.24 17.01
CA LEU A 48 -7.44 5.65 16.04
C LEU A 48 -7.61 4.14 16.28
N SER A 49 -6.55 3.43 16.65
CA SER A 49 -6.58 1.98 16.84
C SER A 49 -7.22 1.50 18.14
N SER A 50 -7.27 2.35 19.16
CA SER A 50 -7.88 2.03 20.46
C SER A 50 -9.39 2.29 20.50
N ARG A 51 -9.93 3.06 19.56
CA ARG A 51 -11.35 3.48 19.54
C ARG A 51 -12.15 2.93 18.36
N MET A 52 -11.48 2.40 17.33
CA MET A 52 -12.13 1.99 16.09
C MET A 52 -11.94 0.50 15.82
N GLY A 53 -13.02 -0.15 15.36
CA GLY A 53 -12.97 -1.50 14.84
C GLY A 53 -11.97 -1.63 13.67
N VAL A 54 -11.56 -2.86 13.35
CA VAL A 54 -10.66 -3.14 12.22
C VAL A 54 -11.17 -2.52 10.91
N GLU A 55 -12.48 -2.58 10.69
CA GLU A 55 -13.12 -2.07 9.48
C GLU A 55 -13.08 -0.53 9.40
N GLN A 56 -13.41 0.18 10.48
CA GLN A 56 -13.25 1.65 10.53
C GLN A 56 -11.79 2.08 10.32
N ARG A 57 -10.82 1.32 10.84
CA ARG A 57 -9.39 1.60 10.61
C ARG A 57 -9.02 1.48 9.14
N LYS A 58 -9.57 0.49 8.43
CA LYS A 58 -9.34 0.33 6.99
C LYS A 58 -9.96 1.50 6.23
N THR A 59 -11.19 1.91 6.56
CA THR A 59 -11.86 3.06 5.95
C THR A 59 -11.09 4.37 6.15
N GLU A 60 -10.67 4.69 7.37
CA GLU A 60 -9.98 5.96 7.65
C GLU A 60 -8.57 6.01 7.05
N ARG A 61 -7.85 4.88 7.05
CA ARG A 61 -6.47 4.82 6.55
C ARG A 61 -6.39 4.79 5.03
N TYR A 62 -7.31 4.08 4.37
CA TYR A 62 -7.24 3.82 2.94
C TYR A 62 -8.34 4.54 2.15
N LYS A 63 -9.31 5.18 2.81
CA LYS A 63 -10.37 6.03 2.24
C LYS A 63 -10.96 5.45 0.94
N HIS A 64 -10.78 6.14 -0.18
CA HIS A 64 -11.27 5.76 -1.50
C HIS A 64 -10.75 4.41 -1.98
N MET A 65 -9.55 4.00 -1.57
CA MET A 65 -8.99 2.69 -1.90
C MET A 65 -9.76 1.58 -1.19
N TYR A 66 -10.13 1.78 0.07
CA TYR A 66 -10.93 0.79 0.79
C TYR A 66 -12.30 0.61 0.14
N LEU A 67 -12.95 1.72 -0.23
CA LEU A 67 -14.23 1.70 -0.93
C LEU A 67 -14.14 0.98 -2.29
N ALA A 68 -13.07 1.20 -3.05
CA ALA A 68 -12.82 0.49 -4.30
C ALA A 68 -12.64 -1.02 -4.08
N THR A 69 -11.84 -1.42 -3.08
CA THR A 69 -11.64 -2.84 -2.76
C THR A 69 -12.90 -3.52 -2.23
N GLU A 70 -13.71 -2.83 -1.42
CA GLU A 70 -15.02 -3.34 -0.95
C GLU A 70 -16.01 -3.48 -2.10
N TRP A 71 -16.04 -2.49 -3.01
CA TRP A 71 -16.89 -2.57 -4.19
C TRP A 71 -16.50 -3.76 -5.07
N LEU A 72 -15.20 -3.93 -5.34
CA LEU A 72 -14.70 -5.09 -6.09
C LEU A 72 -15.07 -6.40 -5.39
N ARG A 73 -14.82 -6.48 -4.08
CA ARG A 73 -15.14 -7.64 -3.24
C ARG A 73 -16.62 -8.04 -3.32
N THR A 74 -17.53 -7.07 -3.32
CA THR A 74 -18.99 -7.31 -3.35
C THR A 74 -19.53 -7.66 -4.75
N HIS A 75 -18.78 -7.35 -5.81
CA HIS A 75 -19.19 -7.60 -7.21
C HIS A 75 -18.43 -8.79 -7.87
N MET A 76 -17.51 -9.41 -7.14
CA MET A 76 -16.88 -10.66 -7.53
C MET A 76 -17.82 -11.86 -7.35
N VAL A 77 -17.69 -12.84 -8.25
CA VAL A 77 -18.44 -14.10 -8.22
C VAL A 77 -17.51 -15.21 -7.69
N PRO A 78 -18.03 -16.23 -6.98
CA PRO A 78 -17.23 -17.37 -6.56
C PRO A 78 -16.47 -18.00 -7.74
N GLY A 79 -15.15 -18.15 -7.60
CA GLY A 79 -14.28 -18.70 -8.65
C GLY A 79 -13.74 -17.67 -9.66
N ASP A 80 -14.06 -16.37 -9.52
CA ASP A 80 -13.34 -15.33 -10.25
C ASP A 80 -11.83 -15.40 -9.90
N THR A 81 -10.94 -14.87 -10.72
CA THR A 81 -9.52 -14.66 -10.43
C THR A 81 -9.21 -13.33 -11.06
N LEU A 82 -9.01 -12.33 -10.20
CA LEU A 82 -9.06 -10.93 -10.59
C LEU A 82 -7.68 -10.43 -11.03
N VAL A 83 -7.62 -9.90 -12.24
CA VAL A 83 -6.47 -9.17 -12.76
C VAL A 83 -6.65 -7.70 -12.43
N LEU A 84 -5.79 -7.17 -11.56
CA LEU A 84 -5.81 -5.76 -11.20
C LEU A 84 -5.10 -4.92 -12.27
N PRO A 85 -5.58 -3.70 -12.52
CA PRO A 85 -4.97 -2.79 -13.47
C PRO A 85 -3.63 -2.30 -12.97
N PRO A 86 -2.71 -1.95 -13.88
CA PRO A 86 -1.42 -1.44 -13.49
C PRO A 86 -1.56 0.00 -12.95
N ALA A 87 -0.67 0.38 -12.04
CA ALA A 87 -0.80 1.63 -11.27
C ALA A 87 -0.75 2.91 -12.13
N ASP A 88 -0.13 2.85 -13.30
CA ASP A 88 -0.14 3.89 -14.34
C ASP A 88 -1.52 4.06 -15.00
N TYR A 89 -2.22 2.98 -15.32
CA TYR A 89 -3.61 3.05 -15.80
C TYR A 89 -4.52 3.69 -14.75
N VAL A 90 -4.38 3.28 -13.48
CA VAL A 90 -5.19 3.85 -12.40
C VAL A 90 -4.87 5.32 -12.19
N ARG A 91 -3.60 5.73 -12.24
CA ARG A 91 -3.19 7.14 -12.12
C ARG A 91 -3.80 8.08 -13.16
N HIS A 92 -4.27 7.56 -14.29
CA HIS A 92 -4.94 8.37 -15.30
C HIS A 92 -6.33 8.87 -14.84
N TYR A 93 -7.06 8.07 -14.05
CA TYR A 93 -8.45 8.37 -13.67
C TYR A 93 -8.57 9.11 -12.32
N TYR A 94 -7.45 9.29 -11.64
CA TYR A 94 -7.42 9.11 -10.19
C TYR A 94 -6.03 9.62 -9.74
N GLU A 95 -5.95 10.70 -8.96
CA GLU A 95 -4.66 11.39 -8.68
C GLU A 95 -3.85 10.80 -7.50
N ASP A 96 -4.50 10.14 -6.53
CA ASP A 96 -3.89 9.66 -5.29
C ASP A 96 -3.22 8.26 -5.38
N SER A 97 -1.89 8.17 -5.30
CA SER A 97 -1.06 6.96 -5.01
C SER A 97 -1.80 5.62 -4.80
N TYR A 98 -2.24 4.94 -5.87
CA TYR A 98 -3.12 3.76 -5.75
C TYR A 98 -2.36 2.50 -5.34
N TYR A 99 -2.35 2.22 -4.04
CA TYR A 99 -1.77 1.00 -3.49
C TYR A 99 -2.68 -0.22 -3.62
N TRP A 100 -3.99 -0.05 -3.84
CA TRP A 100 -4.94 -1.18 -3.93
C TRP A 100 -4.74 -2.05 -5.16
N THR A 101 -4.03 -1.56 -6.19
CA THR A 101 -3.60 -2.37 -7.33
C THR A 101 -2.48 -3.35 -6.97
N ASP A 102 -1.85 -3.18 -5.81
CA ASP A 102 -0.91 -4.16 -5.26
C ASP A 102 -1.69 -5.37 -4.71
N PRO A 103 -1.40 -6.60 -5.19
CA PRO A 103 -2.01 -7.84 -4.70
C PRO A 103 -2.06 -7.96 -3.17
N ARG A 104 -1.00 -7.52 -2.49
CA ARG A 104 -0.84 -7.66 -1.04
C ARG A 104 -1.74 -6.70 -0.29
N VAL A 105 -1.87 -5.47 -0.81
CA VAL A 105 -2.73 -4.45 -0.23
C VAL A 105 -4.18 -4.81 -0.48
N PHE A 106 -4.51 -5.26 -1.69
CA PHE A 106 -5.83 -5.80 -2.01
C PHE A 106 -6.21 -6.92 -1.03
N TYR A 107 -5.36 -7.94 -0.90
CA TYR A 107 -5.55 -9.06 0.02
C TYR A 107 -5.71 -8.61 1.48
N TYR A 108 -4.92 -7.64 1.94
CA TYR A 108 -5.04 -7.09 3.29
C TYR A 108 -6.40 -6.40 3.51
N LEU A 109 -6.93 -5.73 2.49
CA LEU A 109 -8.20 -5.01 2.58
C LEU A 109 -9.40 -5.97 2.46
N THR A 110 -9.37 -6.92 1.51
CA THR A 110 -10.49 -7.82 1.20
C THR A 110 -10.51 -9.12 1.99
N GLY A 111 -9.36 -9.54 2.55
CA GLY A 111 -9.22 -10.77 3.33
C GLY A 111 -8.94 -12.03 2.50
N PRO A 112 -8.70 -13.17 3.18
CA PRO A 112 -8.16 -14.41 2.61
C PRO A 112 -9.11 -15.17 1.68
N SER A 113 -10.39 -14.87 1.74
CA SER A 113 -11.44 -15.61 1.01
C SER A 113 -11.52 -15.26 -0.47
N TYR A 114 -10.74 -14.28 -0.93
CA TYR A 114 -10.81 -13.77 -2.30
C TYR A 114 -9.58 -14.18 -3.13
N PRO A 115 -9.80 -14.64 -4.37
CA PRO A 115 -8.83 -15.38 -5.18
C PRO A 115 -7.65 -14.53 -5.65
N ALA A 116 -6.57 -15.24 -5.99
CA ALA A 116 -5.24 -14.71 -6.27
C ALA A 116 -5.25 -13.54 -7.26
N VAL A 117 -4.78 -12.39 -6.80
CA VAL A 117 -4.53 -11.23 -7.64
C VAL A 117 -3.27 -11.47 -8.47
N THR A 118 -3.36 -11.25 -9.77
CA THR A 118 -2.23 -11.39 -10.71
C THR A 118 -1.72 -10.00 -11.07
N TRP A 119 -0.51 -9.66 -10.64
CA TRP A 119 0.18 -8.44 -11.09
C TRP A 119 1.51 -8.86 -11.68
N ASP A 120 1.65 -8.71 -13.01
CA ASP A 120 2.89 -8.92 -13.78
C ASP A 120 3.55 -10.32 -13.72
N ASP A 121 3.12 -11.20 -12.80
CA ASP A 121 3.55 -12.58 -12.71
C ASP A 121 2.88 -13.38 -13.84
N THR A 122 3.61 -13.57 -14.94
CA THR A 122 3.16 -14.33 -16.12
C THR A 122 2.59 -15.69 -15.74
N VAL A 123 3.11 -16.31 -14.67
CA VAL A 123 2.64 -17.61 -14.17
C VAL A 123 1.21 -17.53 -13.63
N ARG A 124 0.83 -16.43 -12.96
CA ARG A 124 -0.51 -16.25 -12.40
C ARG A 124 -1.46 -15.55 -13.36
N GLY A 125 -0.96 -14.73 -14.28
CA GLY A 125 -1.75 -14.10 -15.34
C GLY A 125 -2.60 -15.11 -16.10
N HIS A 126 -2.03 -16.28 -16.43
CA HIS A 126 -2.77 -17.34 -17.13
C HIS A 126 -4.00 -17.89 -16.39
N ALA A 127 -4.11 -17.66 -15.07
CA ALA A 127 -5.26 -18.08 -14.27
C ALA A 127 -6.37 -17.00 -14.15
N GLY A 128 -6.09 -15.75 -14.55
CA GLY A 128 -7.04 -14.66 -14.49
C GLY A 128 -8.24 -14.89 -15.41
N ASN A 129 -9.46 -14.79 -14.87
CA ASN A 129 -10.71 -14.91 -15.64
C ASN A 129 -11.59 -13.65 -15.56
N ALA A 130 -11.18 -12.64 -14.78
CA ALA A 130 -11.84 -11.36 -14.66
C ALA A 130 -10.81 -10.24 -14.52
N PHE A 131 -11.10 -9.04 -15.01
CA PHE A 131 -10.22 -7.88 -14.91
C PHE A 131 -11.00 -6.61 -14.62
N VAL A 132 -10.33 -5.62 -14.02
CA VAL A 132 -10.95 -4.34 -13.67
C VAL A 132 -10.70 -3.30 -14.76
N LEU A 133 -11.76 -2.57 -15.10
CA LEU A 133 -11.72 -1.37 -15.94
C LEU A 133 -12.14 -0.15 -15.12
N LEU A 134 -11.55 0.98 -15.47
CA LEU A 134 -11.87 2.30 -14.93
C LEU A 134 -12.44 3.18 -16.03
N GLY A 135 -13.36 4.07 -15.68
CA GLY A 135 -13.98 5.04 -16.58
C GLY A 135 -13.91 6.46 -16.05
N ASP A 136 -14.14 7.44 -16.94
CA ASP A 136 -13.86 8.88 -16.76
C ASP A 136 -14.61 9.56 -15.58
N ASN A 137 -15.53 8.86 -14.92
CA ASN A 137 -16.30 9.32 -13.75
C ASN A 137 -16.03 8.48 -12.49
N ASN A 138 -14.80 8.01 -12.28
CA ASN A 138 -14.45 7.10 -11.17
C ASN A 138 -15.29 5.80 -11.16
N GLY A 139 -15.77 5.40 -12.33
CA GLY A 139 -16.55 4.17 -12.49
C GLY A 139 -15.61 2.97 -12.46
N ILE A 140 -15.90 2.00 -11.60
CA ILE A 140 -15.18 0.72 -11.54
C ILE A 140 -16.07 -0.33 -12.20
N GLU A 141 -15.49 -1.14 -13.07
CA GLU A 141 -16.19 -2.25 -13.73
C GLU A 141 -15.36 -3.53 -13.67
N ILE A 142 -16.00 -4.67 -13.41
CA ILE A 142 -15.37 -6.00 -13.54
C ILE A 142 -15.82 -6.62 -14.87
N ARG A 143 -14.86 -6.86 -15.77
CA ARG A 143 -15.09 -7.58 -17.03
C ARG A 143 -14.60 -9.01 -16.90
N ARG A 144 -15.46 -9.97 -17.22
CA ARG A 144 -15.10 -11.40 -17.24
C ARG A 144 -14.62 -11.79 -18.63
N LEU A 145 -13.50 -12.48 -18.66
CA LEU A 145 -12.95 -13.07 -19.86
C LEU A 145 -13.84 -14.23 -20.31
N ARG A 146 -14.14 -14.29 -21.61
CA ARG A 146 -14.69 -15.52 -22.20
C ARG A 146 -13.57 -16.58 -22.22
N PHE A 147 -13.95 -17.85 -22.14
CA PHE A 147 -13.02 -18.98 -22.20
C PHE A 147 -11.96 -18.78 -23.30
N GLY A 148 -10.68 -18.82 -22.91
CA GLY A 148 -9.54 -18.74 -23.83
C GLY A 148 -8.84 -17.38 -23.97
N ALA A 149 -9.29 -16.32 -23.29
CA ALA A 149 -8.52 -15.07 -23.26
C ALA A 149 -7.39 -15.15 -22.21
N ASN A 150 -6.14 -15.02 -22.67
CA ASN A 150 -4.96 -14.98 -21.81
C ASN A 150 -4.91 -13.62 -21.08
N ALA A 151 -4.70 -13.58 -19.76
CA ALA A 151 -4.59 -12.29 -19.06
C ALA A 151 -3.40 -11.43 -19.52
N ASP A 152 -2.35 -12.05 -20.08
CA ASP A 152 -1.25 -11.29 -20.69
C ASP A 152 -1.73 -10.42 -21.87
N SER A 153 -2.79 -10.85 -22.55
CA SER A 153 -3.40 -10.06 -23.60
C SER A 153 -4.27 -8.92 -23.07
N ILE A 154 -4.53 -8.76 -21.78
CA ILE A 154 -5.38 -7.65 -21.28
C ILE A 154 -4.64 -6.31 -21.28
N ARG A 155 -3.29 -6.31 -21.31
CA ARG A 155 -2.49 -5.07 -21.26
C ARG A 155 -2.77 -4.10 -22.41
N HIS A 156 -3.15 -4.58 -23.60
CA HIS A 156 -3.49 -3.67 -24.71
C HIS A 156 -4.77 -2.88 -24.42
N ILE A 157 -5.74 -3.46 -23.71
CA ILE A 157 -7.01 -2.81 -23.38
C ILE A 157 -6.79 -1.58 -22.49
N TRP A 158 -5.92 -1.70 -21.48
CA TRP A 158 -5.58 -0.56 -20.62
C TRP A 158 -4.75 0.49 -21.37
N LYS A 159 -3.79 0.08 -22.19
CA LYS A 159 -2.99 0.99 -23.01
C LYS A 159 -3.83 1.79 -24.00
N GLU A 160 -4.77 1.16 -24.69
CA GLU A 160 -5.67 1.83 -25.65
C GLU A 160 -6.55 2.89 -24.98
N ARG A 161 -6.92 2.69 -23.71
CA ARG A 161 -7.77 3.64 -22.96
C ARG A 161 -7.02 4.82 -22.36
N VAL A 162 -5.73 4.68 -22.06
CA VAL A 162 -4.90 5.80 -21.55
C VAL A 162 -4.54 6.81 -22.64
N VAL A 163 -4.59 6.40 -23.91
CA VAL A 163 -4.14 7.21 -25.06
C VAL A 163 -5.31 7.95 -25.76
N ARG A 164 -6.56 7.74 -25.34
CA ARG A 164 -7.73 8.47 -25.86
C ARG A 164 -7.93 9.79 -25.13
#